data_AF-K7M4F1-F1
#
_entry.id   AF-K7M4F1-F1
#
_cell.length_a   1.000
_cell.length_b   1.000
_cell.length_c   1.000
_cell.angle_alpha   90.00
_cell.angle_beta   90.00
_cell.angle_gamma   90.00
#
_symmetry.space_group_name_H-M   'P 1'
#
loop_
_entity.id
_entity.type
_entity.pdbx_description
1 polymer ?
#
loop_
_entity_poly.entity_id
_entity_poly.type
_entity_poly.pdbx_seq_one_letter_code
_entity_poly.pdbx_strand_id
1 'polypeptide(L)'
;MNLACKMLDRIHAVKMFQHLEESNDRPNEIGFLSLLSACGHAGLVEEGNYVFARMLSYSVKPNLKHSNCMVDLLGRSGNLQQAEALVLSMLISPYGGVWGNFFSRCRTYNQVEKGIRIAMYAIDSEPENDGYHIILANMYRSIGRWEEEENVRRTMKERCSVDNKVGWSLL
;
A
#
# COMPACT_ATOMS: atom_id res chain seq x y z
N MET A 1 -20.97 3.59 7.21
CA MET A 1 -20.69 4.82 6.43
C MET A 1 -21.96 5.19 5.68
N ASN A 2 -22.63 6.28 6.08
CA ASN A 2 -23.97 6.64 5.60
C ASN A 2 -23.93 7.02 4.10
N LEU A 3 -24.98 6.71 3.33
CA LEU A 3 -25.09 6.99 1.89
C LEU A 3 -24.81 8.48 1.60
N ALA A 4 -25.24 9.36 2.51
CA ALA A 4 -24.99 10.80 2.44
C ALA A 4 -23.49 11.16 2.46
N CYS A 5 -22.67 10.45 3.25
CA CYS A 5 -21.22 10.70 3.31
C CYS A 5 -20.56 10.36 1.96
N LYS A 6 -20.88 9.20 1.38
CA LYS A 6 -20.39 8.80 0.05
C LYS A 6 -20.80 9.79 -1.05
N MET A 7 -22.03 10.30 -1.01
CA MET A 7 -22.50 11.30 -1.96
C MET A 7 -21.76 12.64 -1.78
N LEU A 8 -21.53 13.06 -0.54
CA LEU A 8 -20.78 14.26 -0.24
C LEU A 8 -19.34 14.14 -0.76
N ASP A 9 -18.67 13.02 -0.47
CA ASP A 9 -17.30 12.74 -0.93
C ASP A 9 -17.21 12.70 -2.46
N ARG A 10 -18.22 12.11 -3.13
CA ARG A 10 -18.31 12.08 -4.59
C ARG A 10 -18.44 13.48 -5.18
N ILE A 11 -19.36 14.30 -4.65
CA ILE A 11 -19.56 15.68 -5.13
C ILE A 11 -18.28 16.50 -4.89
N HIS A 12 -17.62 16.35 -3.73
CA HIS A 12 -16.36 17.02 -3.44
C HIS A 12 -15.25 16.59 -4.39
N ALA A 13 -15.09 15.28 -4.64
CA ALA A 13 -14.09 14.76 -5.58
C ALA A 13 -14.30 15.34 -6.98
N VAL A 14 -15.52 15.29 -7.50
CA VAL A 14 -15.86 15.81 -8.84
C VAL A 14 -15.67 17.34 -8.93
N LYS A 15 -16.09 18.10 -7.91
CA LYS A 15 -15.91 19.56 -7.90
C LYS A 15 -14.44 19.96 -7.83
N MET A 16 -13.66 19.28 -6.98
CA MET A 16 -12.22 19.52 -6.88
C MET A 16 -11.52 19.11 -8.16
N PHE A 17 -12.00 18.07 -8.84
CA PHE A 17 -11.52 17.64 -10.15
C PHE A 17 -11.79 18.68 -11.25
N GLN A 18 -13.01 19.20 -11.32
CA GLN A 18 -13.36 20.31 -12.21
C GLN A 18 -12.51 21.54 -11.94
N HIS A 19 -12.30 21.87 -10.65
CA HIS A 19 -11.41 22.96 -10.27
C HIS A 19 -9.96 22.72 -10.73
N LEU A 20 -9.49 21.48 -10.71
CA LEU A 20 -8.17 21.07 -11.20
C LEU A 20 -7.97 21.35 -12.71
N GLU A 21 -9.04 21.21 -13.49
CA GLU A 21 -9.06 21.42 -14.94
C GLU A 21 -9.37 22.86 -15.33
N GLU A 22 -10.20 23.56 -14.55
CA GLU A 22 -10.73 24.90 -14.89
C GLU A 22 -9.94 26.06 -14.25
N SER A 23 -9.24 25.82 -13.14
CA SER A 23 -8.47 26.85 -12.46
C SER A 23 -7.00 26.84 -12.89
N ASN A 24 -6.38 28.01 -12.97
CA ASN A 24 -4.92 28.15 -13.06
C ASN A 24 -4.21 27.72 -11.76
N ASP A 25 -4.97 27.40 -10.70
CA ASP A 25 -4.44 27.00 -9.42
C ASP A 25 -3.95 25.55 -9.49
N ARG A 26 -2.63 25.40 -9.54
CA ARG A 26 -1.95 24.11 -9.57
C ARG A 26 -2.00 23.47 -8.18
N PRO A 27 -2.67 22.32 -7.99
CA PRO A 27 -2.63 21.66 -6.70
C PRO A 27 -1.21 21.26 -6.34
N ASN A 28 -0.85 21.52 -5.09
CA ASN A 28 0.38 21.00 -4.50
C ASN A 28 0.17 19.56 -4.01
N GLU A 29 1.18 19.00 -3.38
CA GLU A 29 1.15 17.68 -2.72
C GLU A 29 -0.08 17.48 -1.81
N ILE A 30 -0.46 18.49 -1.01
CA ILE A 30 -1.62 18.37 -0.12
C ILE A 30 -2.92 18.32 -0.93
N GLY A 31 -3.05 19.14 -1.98
CA GLY A 31 -4.23 19.15 -2.84
C GLY A 31 -4.47 17.81 -3.54
N PHE A 32 -3.42 17.20 -4.10
CA PHE A 32 -3.49 15.87 -4.69
C PHE A 32 -3.87 14.80 -3.66
N LEU A 33 -3.31 14.85 -2.45
CA LEU A 33 -3.68 13.93 -1.38
C LEU A 33 -5.18 14.03 -1.01
N SER A 34 -5.71 15.25 -0.89
CA SER A 34 -7.14 15.48 -0.62
C SER A 34 -8.02 14.92 -1.72
N LEU A 35 -7.65 15.12 -2.99
CA LEU A 35 -8.36 14.57 -4.15
C LEU A 35 -8.38 13.04 -4.15
N LEU A 36 -7.21 12.41 -3.95
CA LEU A 36 -7.09 10.95 -3.90
C LEU A 36 -7.87 10.35 -2.73
N SER A 37 -7.84 11.01 -1.57
CA SER A 37 -8.62 10.58 -0.40
C SER A 37 -10.13 10.66 -0.67
N ALA A 38 -10.60 11.73 -1.34
CA ALA A 38 -12.00 11.88 -1.71
C ALA A 38 -12.42 10.80 -2.72
N CYS A 39 -11.58 10.51 -3.72
CA CYS A 39 -11.80 9.41 -4.66
C CYS A 39 -11.87 8.07 -3.93
N GLY A 40 -10.95 7.84 -2.97
CA GLY A 40 -10.95 6.68 -2.08
C GLY A 40 -12.26 6.51 -1.31
N HIS A 41 -12.74 7.55 -0.62
CA HIS A 41 -13.99 7.48 0.14
C HIS A 41 -15.22 7.26 -0.75
N ALA A 42 -15.24 7.89 -1.93
CA ALA A 42 -16.33 7.77 -2.90
C ALA A 42 -16.28 6.47 -3.74
N GLY A 43 -15.16 5.75 -3.76
CA GLY A 43 -14.97 4.55 -4.60
C GLY A 43 -14.74 4.86 -6.08
N LEU A 44 -14.27 6.07 -6.39
CA LEU A 44 -14.07 6.59 -7.75
C LEU A 44 -12.71 6.15 -8.31
N VAL A 45 -12.65 4.94 -8.87
CA VAL A 45 -11.40 4.32 -9.31
C VAL A 45 -10.80 5.04 -10.52
N GLU A 46 -11.62 5.38 -11.51
CA GLU A 46 -11.17 6.03 -12.75
C GLU A 46 -10.60 7.42 -12.46
N GLU A 47 -11.32 8.20 -11.66
CA GLU A 47 -10.92 9.54 -11.24
C GLU A 47 -9.67 9.49 -10.34
N GLY A 48 -9.59 8.53 -9.42
CA GLY A 48 -8.39 8.33 -8.61
C GLY A 48 -7.15 8.04 -9.46
N ASN A 49 -7.29 7.14 -10.45
CA ASN A 49 -6.21 6.83 -11.40
C ASN A 49 -5.81 8.07 -12.23
N TYR A 50 -6.79 8.83 -12.72
CA TYR A 50 -6.52 10.06 -13.47
C TYR A 50 -5.77 11.08 -12.62
N VAL A 51 -6.26 11.37 -11.41
CA VAL A 51 -5.63 12.31 -10.47
C VAL A 51 -4.19 11.88 -10.17
N PHE A 52 -3.97 10.61 -9.87
CA PHE A 52 -2.66 10.06 -9.57
C PHE A 52 -1.69 10.18 -10.75
N ALA A 53 -2.14 9.87 -11.98
CA ALA A 53 -1.34 9.98 -13.19
C ALA A 53 -0.97 11.45 -13.52
N ARG A 54 -1.89 12.40 -13.26
CA ARG A 54 -1.66 13.82 -13.54
C ARG A 54 -0.64 14.47 -12.62
N MET A 55 -0.39 13.95 -11.41
CA MET A 55 0.55 14.55 -10.45
C MET A 55 1.91 14.93 -11.07
N LEU A 56 2.48 14.04 -11.88
CA LEU A 56 3.77 14.28 -12.55
C LEU A 56 3.70 15.44 -13.55
N SER A 57 2.56 15.64 -14.22
CA SER A 57 2.37 16.79 -15.12
C SER A 57 2.34 18.13 -14.38
N TYR A 58 2.00 18.11 -13.08
CA TYR A 58 2.08 19.26 -12.18
C TYR A 58 3.42 19.32 -11.42
N SER A 59 4.41 18.51 -11.81
CA SER A 59 5.71 18.38 -11.11
C SER A 59 5.61 17.92 -9.65
N VAL A 60 4.52 17.24 -9.29
CA VAL A 60 4.33 16.64 -7.98
C VAL A 60 4.63 15.15 -8.09
N LYS A 61 5.64 14.66 -7.36
CA LYS A 61 5.90 13.22 -7.30
C LYS A 61 4.95 12.56 -6.29
N PRO A 62 4.30 11.44 -6.64
CA PRO A 62 3.60 10.63 -5.66
C PRO A 62 4.52 10.25 -4.50
N ASN A 63 3.99 10.33 -3.29
CA ASN A 63 4.70 9.98 -2.07
C ASN A 63 3.98 8.77 -1.45
N LEU A 64 4.41 8.38 -0.25
CA LEU A 64 3.78 7.32 0.50
C LEU A 64 2.27 7.53 0.73
N LYS A 65 1.86 8.73 1.15
CA LYS A 65 0.46 9.05 1.47
C LYS A 65 -0.43 8.95 0.23
N HIS A 66 0.01 9.49 -0.91
CA HIS A 66 -0.71 9.41 -2.18
C HIS A 66 -0.92 7.96 -2.61
N SER A 67 0.15 7.17 -2.55
CA SER A 67 0.11 5.78 -2.98
C SER A 67 -0.72 4.92 -2.03
N ASN A 68 -0.68 5.20 -0.72
CA ASN A 68 -1.58 4.59 0.26
C ASN A 68 -3.05 4.80 -0.06
N CYS A 69 -3.45 6.03 -0.43
CA CYS A 69 -4.81 6.32 -0.84
C CYS A 69 -5.21 5.51 -2.08
N MET A 70 -4.32 5.37 -3.06
CA MET A 70 -4.55 4.58 -4.26
C MET A 70 -4.65 3.08 -3.99
N VAL A 71 -3.75 2.53 -3.17
CA VAL A 71 -3.80 1.10 -2.80
C VAL A 71 -5.09 0.78 -2.03
N ASP A 72 -5.52 1.66 -1.13
CA ASP A 72 -6.78 1.49 -0.42
C ASP A 72 -8.01 1.60 -1.35
N LEU A 73 -8.03 2.57 -2.27
CA LEU A 73 -9.07 2.72 -3.30
C LEU A 73 -9.15 1.47 -4.19
N LEU A 74 -8.04 1.06 -4.80
CA LEU A 74 -7.97 -0.09 -5.70
C LEU A 74 -8.32 -1.38 -4.96
N GLY A 75 -7.82 -1.52 -3.73
CA GLY A 75 -8.13 -2.64 -2.84
C GLY A 75 -9.62 -2.76 -2.54
N ARG A 76 -10.26 -1.68 -2.08
CA ARG A 76 -11.70 -1.67 -1.75
C ARG A 76 -12.61 -1.91 -2.96
N SER A 77 -12.16 -1.54 -4.15
CA SER A 77 -12.89 -1.72 -5.41
C SER A 77 -12.61 -3.06 -6.12
N GLY A 78 -11.80 -3.94 -5.53
CA GLY A 78 -11.46 -5.25 -6.12
C GLY A 78 -10.43 -5.21 -7.26
N ASN A 79 -9.82 -4.05 -7.54
CA ASN A 79 -8.79 -3.86 -8.57
C ASN A 79 -7.41 -4.33 -8.07
N LEU A 80 -7.33 -5.58 -7.60
CA LEU A 80 -6.19 -6.08 -6.83
C LEU A 80 -4.91 -6.20 -7.66
N GLN A 81 -5.00 -6.43 -8.96
CA GLN A 81 -3.83 -6.45 -9.86
C GLN A 81 -3.18 -5.06 -9.97
N GLN A 82 -3.99 -4.00 -10.05
CA GLN A 82 -3.48 -2.63 -10.08
C GLN A 82 -2.91 -2.23 -8.72
N ALA A 83 -3.55 -2.65 -7.63
CA ALA A 83 -3.03 -2.43 -6.28
C ALA A 83 -1.67 -3.13 -6.08
N GLU A 84 -1.53 -4.38 -6.52
CA GLU A 84 -0.28 -5.14 -6.54
C GLU A 84 0.80 -4.43 -7.37
N ALA A 85 0.49 -4.01 -8.60
CA ALA A 85 1.43 -3.29 -9.45
C ALA A 85 1.91 -1.96 -8.83
N LEU A 86 1.01 -1.23 -8.15
CA LEU A 86 1.37 0.00 -7.45
C LEU A 86 2.26 -0.28 -6.23
N VAL A 87 1.96 -1.32 -5.46
CA VAL A 87 2.82 -1.73 -4.32
C VAL A 87 4.20 -2.19 -4.81
N LEU A 88 4.26 -2.93 -5.91
CA LEU A 88 5.51 -3.34 -6.54
C LEU A 88 6.30 -2.14 -7.11
N SER A 89 5.64 -1.12 -7.66
CA SER A 89 6.35 0.09 -8.10
C SER A 89 6.86 0.91 -6.91
N MET A 90 6.19 0.82 -5.76
CA MET A 90 6.66 1.39 -4.50
C MET A 90 7.77 0.58 -3.84
N LEU A 91 7.97 -0.71 -4.16
CA LEU A 91 9.07 -1.51 -3.59
C LEU A 91 10.46 -1.03 -3.96
N ILE A 92 10.55 -0.11 -4.92
CA ILE A 92 11.76 0.62 -5.24
C ILE A 92 11.94 1.83 -4.27
N SER A 93 11.02 2.02 -3.30
CA SER A 93 10.90 3.20 -2.43
C SER A 93 10.59 2.81 -0.95
N PRO A 94 11.39 3.25 0.03
CA PRO A 94 11.46 2.64 1.37
C PRO A 94 10.36 3.11 2.35
N TYR A 95 9.10 2.75 2.11
CA TYR A 95 7.99 3.23 2.95
C TYR A 95 7.10 2.12 3.54
N GLY A 96 7.34 1.80 4.82
CA GLY A 96 6.69 0.71 5.59
C GLY A 96 5.17 0.78 5.83
N GLY A 97 4.47 1.84 5.41
CA GLY A 97 3.03 2.03 5.72
C GLY A 97 2.03 1.35 4.78
N VAL A 98 2.40 1.07 3.52
CA VAL A 98 1.46 0.60 2.47
C VAL A 98 1.09 -0.85 2.64
N TRP A 99 2.04 -1.59 3.19
CA TRP A 99 2.00 -3.02 3.37
C TRP A 99 0.78 -3.48 4.15
N GLY A 100 0.48 -2.83 5.28
CA GLY A 100 -0.65 -3.20 6.14
C GLY A 100 -1.98 -3.19 5.40
N ASN A 101 -2.23 -2.15 4.60
CA ASN A 101 -3.47 -2.03 3.82
C ASN A 101 -3.53 -3.08 2.72
N PHE A 102 -2.46 -3.19 1.91
CA PHE A 102 -2.40 -4.15 0.82
C PHE A 102 -2.64 -5.59 1.31
N PHE A 103 -1.88 -6.02 2.32
CA PHE A 103 -1.96 -7.36 2.88
C PHE A 103 -3.30 -7.61 3.59
N SER A 104 -3.89 -6.59 4.25
CA SER A 104 -5.25 -6.70 4.76
C SER A 104 -6.26 -6.96 3.64
N ARG A 105 -6.14 -6.30 2.48
CA ARG A 105 -7.05 -6.51 1.33
C ARG A 105 -6.85 -7.88 0.70
N CYS A 106 -5.62 -8.37 0.57
CA CYS A 106 -5.35 -9.74 0.12
C CYS A 106 -6.12 -10.77 0.97
N ARG A 107 -6.15 -10.60 2.30
CA ARG A 107 -6.93 -11.49 3.18
C ARG A 107 -8.44 -11.31 2.99
N THR A 108 -8.93 -10.07 2.95
CA THR A 108 -10.38 -9.79 2.79
C THR A 108 -10.96 -10.38 1.50
N TYR A 109 -10.21 -10.37 0.40
CA TYR A 109 -10.68 -10.83 -0.90
C TYR A 109 -10.20 -12.25 -1.28
N ASN A 110 -9.72 -13.02 -0.30
CA ASN A 110 -9.22 -14.39 -0.51
C ASN A 110 -8.17 -14.48 -1.64
N GLN A 111 -7.25 -13.51 -1.66
CA GLN A 111 -6.10 -13.44 -2.56
C GLN A 111 -4.80 -13.53 -1.76
N VAL A 112 -4.77 -14.40 -0.75
CA VAL A 112 -3.65 -14.53 0.19
C VAL A 112 -2.38 -14.94 -0.54
N GLU A 113 -2.47 -15.81 -1.54
CA GLU A 113 -1.36 -16.29 -2.36
C GLU A 113 -0.65 -15.14 -3.09
N LYS A 114 -1.38 -14.11 -3.53
CA LYS A 114 -0.77 -12.91 -4.12
C LYS A 114 -0.01 -12.11 -3.08
N GLY A 115 -0.60 -11.97 -1.89
CA GLY A 115 0.05 -11.36 -0.73
C GLY A 115 1.36 -12.07 -0.37
N ILE A 116 1.37 -13.41 -0.37
CA ILE A 116 2.57 -14.21 -0.13
C ILE A 116 3.67 -13.87 -1.15
N ARG A 117 3.37 -13.88 -2.46
CA ARG A 117 4.37 -13.59 -3.51
C ARG A 117 5.02 -12.22 -3.33
N ILE A 118 4.23 -11.21 -3.01
CA ILE A 118 4.74 -9.84 -2.84
C ILE A 118 5.56 -9.73 -1.55
N ALA A 119 5.14 -10.37 -0.47
CA ALA A 119 5.91 -10.41 0.76
C ALA A 119 7.26 -11.11 0.55
N MET A 120 7.32 -12.17 -0.25
CA MET A 120 8.57 -12.82 -0.64
C MET A 120 9.48 -11.87 -1.44
N TYR A 121 8.94 -11.19 -2.46
CA TYR A 121 9.71 -10.21 -3.23
C TYR A 121 10.25 -9.05 -2.37
N ALA A 122 9.47 -8.61 -1.37
CA ALA A 122 9.89 -7.60 -0.42
C ALA A 122 11.05 -8.08 0.46
N ILE A 123 11.01 -9.34 0.93
CA ILE A 123 12.10 -9.98 1.67
C ILE A 123 13.35 -10.14 0.78
N ASP A 124 13.20 -10.54 -0.47
CA ASP A 124 14.33 -10.65 -1.41
C ASP A 124 15.01 -9.30 -1.66
N SER A 125 14.25 -8.20 -1.56
CA SER A 125 14.75 -6.83 -1.76
C SER A 125 15.40 -6.24 -0.49
N GLU A 126 14.80 -6.45 0.68
CA GLU A 126 15.33 -6.00 1.99
C GLU A 126 15.21 -7.14 3.02
N PRO A 127 16.13 -8.12 3.01
CA PRO A 127 16.02 -9.30 3.86
C PRO A 127 16.09 -8.98 5.35
N GLU A 128 16.70 -7.84 5.71
CA GLU A 128 16.83 -7.40 7.09
C GLU A 128 15.55 -6.80 7.70
N ASN A 129 14.53 -6.54 6.87
CA ASN A 129 13.30 -5.90 7.31
C ASN A 129 12.33 -6.91 7.94
N ASP A 130 12.35 -7.00 9.27
CA ASP A 130 11.49 -7.92 10.04
C ASP A 130 9.99 -7.71 9.80
N GLY A 131 9.57 -6.52 9.38
CA GLY A 131 8.19 -6.24 9.02
C GLY A 131 7.69 -7.16 7.90
N TYR A 132 8.53 -7.42 6.89
CA TYR A 132 8.16 -8.29 5.76
C TYR A 132 8.05 -9.76 6.18
N HIS A 133 8.93 -10.23 7.05
CA HIS A 133 8.84 -11.58 7.62
C HIS A 133 7.58 -11.77 8.47
N ILE A 134 7.23 -10.78 9.30
CA ILE A 134 5.98 -10.82 10.11
C ILE A 134 4.75 -10.91 9.20
N ILE A 135 4.73 -10.13 8.12
CA ILE A 135 3.65 -10.15 7.14
C ILE A 135 3.55 -11.52 6.46
N LEU A 136 4.67 -12.07 5.99
CA LEU A 136 4.69 -13.37 5.32
C LEU A 136 4.18 -14.47 6.26
N ALA A 137 4.64 -14.49 7.51
CA ALA A 137 4.16 -15.41 8.54
C ALA A 137 2.64 -15.25 8.77
N ASN A 138 2.15 -14.02 8.89
CA ASN A 138 0.71 -13.77 9.05
C ASN A 138 -0.12 -14.20 7.85
N MET A 139 0.44 -14.13 6.64
CA MET A 139 -0.21 -14.64 5.43
C MET A 139 -0.31 -16.16 5.43
N TYR A 140 0.80 -16.86 5.67
CA TYR A 140 0.82 -18.31 5.78
C TYR A 140 -0.16 -18.82 6.85
N ARG A 141 -0.15 -18.18 8.01
CA ARG A 141 -1.11 -18.45 9.10
C ARG A 141 -2.56 -18.30 8.65
N SER A 142 -2.88 -17.28 7.85
CA SER A 142 -4.26 -17.01 7.44
C SER A 142 -4.88 -18.07 6.52
N ILE A 143 -4.05 -18.90 5.87
CA ILE A 143 -4.49 -20.01 4.99
C ILE A 143 -4.12 -21.39 5.55
N GLY A 144 -3.72 -21.47 6.83
CA GLY A 144 -3.41 -22.74 7.49
C GLY A 144 -2.10 -23.40 7.05
N ARG A 145 -1.18 -22.63 6.45
CA ARG A 145 0.18 -23.08 6.07
C ARG A 145 1.15 -22.92 7.24
N TRP A 146 0.92 -23.70 8.29
CA TRP A 146 1.61 -23.55 9.58
C TRP A 146 3.10 -23.87 9.52
N GLU A 147 3.51 -24.81 8.67
CA GLU A 147 4.91 -25.18 8.50
C GLU A 147 5.72 -24.02 7.91
N GLU A 148 5.20 -23.39 6.85
CA GLU A 148 5.83 -22.21 6.26
C GLU A 148 5.84 -21.01 7.21
N GLU A 149 4.77 -20.81 7.98
CA GLU A 149 4.74 -19.80 9.04
C GLU A 149 5.85 -20.01 10.07
N GLU A 150 6.01 -21.23 10.58
CA GLU A 150 7.03 -21.58 11.57
C GLU A 150 8.43 -21.46 10.98
N ASN A 151 8.63 -21.84 9.71
CA ASN A 151 9.91 -21.67 9.01
C ASN A 151 10.32 -20.19 8.91
N VAL A 152 9.38 -19.30 8.58
CA VAL A 152 9.63 -17.85 8.56
C VAL A 152 9.99 -17.36 9.97
N ARG A 153 9.23 -17.74 10.99
CA ARG A 153 9.52 -17.35 12.38
C ARG A 153 10.85 -17.88 12.90
N ARG A 154 11.25 -19.09 12.49
CA ARG A 154 12.55 -19.68 12.82
C ARG A 154 13.67 -18.86 12.21
N THR A 155 13.57 -18.53 10.92
CA THR A 155 14.53 -17.70 10.20
C THR A 155 14.71 -16.33 10.88
N MET A 156 13.60 -15.71 11.32
CA MET A 156 13.66 -14.46 12.10
C MET A 156 14.45 -14.62 13.42
N LYS A 157 14.19 -15.68 14.20
CA LYS A 157 14.89 -15.93 15.47
C LYS A 157 16.38 -16.19 15.27
N GLU A 158 16.73 -16.91 14.21
CA GLU A 158 18.12 -17.20 13.85
C GLU A 158 18.87 -15.91 13.49
N ARG A 159 18.26 -15.02 12.69
CA ARG A 159 18.81 -13.69 12.38
C ARG A 159 19.04 -12.84 13.64
N CYS A 160 18.02 -12.70 14.49
CA CYS A 160 18.16 -11.99 15.77
C CYS A 160 19.26 -12.57 16.67
N SER A 161 19.48 -13.89 16.62
CA SER A 161 20.55 -14.55 17.39
C SER A 161 21.94 -14.26 16.82
N VAL A 162 22.06 -14.09 15.50
CA VAL A 162 23.31 -13.71 14.83
C VAL A 162 23.65 -12.25 15.10
N ASP A 163 22.68 -11.33 15.00
CA ASP A 163 22.92 -9.90 15.26
C ASP A 163 23.37 -9.64 16.71
N ASN A 164 22.76 -10.35 17.66
CA ASN A 164 23.20 -10.31 19.05
C ASN A 164 24.62 -10.87 19.22
N LYS A 165 25.03 -11.91 18.46
CA LYS A 165 26.40 -12.44 18.55
C LYS A 165 27.44 -11.49 17.95
N VAL A 166 27.14 -10.83 16.83
CA VAL A 166 28.07 -9.88 16.18
C VAL A 166 28.31 -8.65 17.06
N GLY A 167 27.28 -8.18 17.78
CA GLY A 167 27.40 -7.05 18.70
C GLY A 167 28.30 -7.30 19.92
N TRP A 168 28.39 -8.54 20.41
CA TRP A 168 29.21 -8.89 21.59
C TRP A 168 30.59 -9.47 21.26
N SER A 169 30.92 -9.72 19.99
CA SER A 169 32.23 -10.25 19.58
C SER A 169 33.19 -9.20 19.01
N LEU A 170 32.81 -7.92 19.06
CA LEU A 170 33.63 -6.76 18.68
C LEU A 170 34.03 -5.84 19.85
N LEU A 171 33.82 -6.28 21.11
CA LEU A 171 34.34 -5.68 22.35
C LEU A 171 35.28 -6.67 23.04
#